data_AF-A0A0Z8GRA2-F1
#
_entry.id   AF-A0A0Z8GRA2-F1
#
_cell.length_a   1.000
_cell.length_b   1.000
_cell.length_c   1.000
_cell.angle_alpha   90.00
_cell.angle_beta   90.00
_cell.angle_gamma   90.00
#
_symmetry.space_group_name_H-M   'P 1'
#
loop_
_entity.id
_entity.type
_entity.pdbx_description
1 polymer ?
#
loop_
_entity_poly.entity_id
_entity_poly.type
_entity_poly.pdbx_seq_one_letter_code
_entity_poly.pdbx_strand_id
1 'polypeptide(L)'
;MSKLPFDQGDEQFTLEMNQVADVYHQLSIDLFINVIRRLKKRGTADLQREPYIWQLEKINDLHMLTESNVKLIASRAEVAESVLRDVISNEGYKVYKDTHEQLKRDTGQNIEPQRYVVKEALESYANQTTQELGNLINTRLPQSVQNVYKSIIEQTVASVVSGSKSAEQALNDTLTKWSDKGFYGFTDKAGRRWRADTYAKTIIKTTALRVYRDMRERPAEEFGVETFYYSMKSSARAMCSPLQHQIVTKGPAFEADGTRVLSLLDYGYGTAGGCLGINCGHYLTPFIVGVNQKPDLPNHLKGISQKQAEDNARAEAQQRAFEREIRKNKEKLRIAREIGDKELIQKYKLRGLTLEGQYKTYLDDHRFLYRNINREGYIRNAETYKNTYEVLDNRLKKEYSGILQNLGDRAPKSYSDFKSLSSSERESLRYDNRIVSYFKGEIQEKLTEKQKQQAVEAYFNFKKDGIVFGDHAIARYIERMRRKNGTFVYNYETVRTAFSLPPNYVSDRDGRDVRYYNHLLYITEPQSDIVVTMMKRKNMKGFTPK
;
A
#
# COMPACT_ATOMS: atom_id res chain seq x y z
N MET A 1 -2.53 19.14 -32.13
CA MET A 1 -3.20 18.49 -30.99
C MET A 1 -2.48 17.19 -30.65
N SER A 2 -2.18 16.94 -29.38
CA SER A 2 -1.54 15.69 -28.94
C SER A 2 -2.60 14.65 -28.56
N LYS A 3 -2.47 13.44 -29.08
CA LYS A 3 -3.40 12.35 -28.76
C LYS A 3 -2.97 11.64 -27.49
N LEU A 4 -3.86 11.50 -26.53
CA LEU A 4 -3.56 10.73 -25.33
C LEU A 4 -3.40 9.24 -25.66
N PRO A 5 -2.47 8.52 -25.01
CA PRO A 5 -2.39 7.08 -25.14
C PRO A 5 -3.56 6.40 -24.41
N PHE A 6 -4.04 5.27 -24.94
CA PHE A 6 -5.11 4.50 -24.30
C PHE A 6 -4.63 3.77 -23.04
N ASP A 7 -3.51 3.06 -23.16
CA ASP A 7 -2.82 2.47 -22.02
C ASP A 7 -1.89 3.52 -21.41
N GLN A 8 -1.90 3.58 -20.09
CA GLN A 8 -1.31 4.63 -19.29
C GLN A 8 -0.27 4.07 -18.30
N GLY A 9 0.03 2.76 -18.38
CA GLY A 9 1.07 2.08 -17.58
C GLY A 9 0.60 1.63 -16.18
N ASP A 10 -0.70 1.74 -15.93
CA ASP A 10 -1.31 1.67 -14.59
C ASP A 10 -1.46 0.25 -14.05
N GLU A 11 -1.43 -0.72 -14.96
CA GLU A 11 -1.61 -2.13 -14.65
C GLU A 11 -0.47 -2.66 -13.78
N GLN A 12 0.75 -2.17 -13.98
CA GLN A 12 1.92 -2.61 -13.23
C GLN A 12 1.84 -2.19 -11.76
N PHE A 13 1.59 -0.92 -11.46
CA PHE A 13 1.46 -0.42 -10.09
C PHE A 13 0.38 -1.20 -9.31
N THR A 14 -0.78 -1.39 -9.94
CA THR A 14 -1.90 -2.13 -9.33
C THR A 14 -1.57 -3.61 -9.17
N LEU A 15 -0.86 -4.22 -10.12
CA LEU A 15 -0.43 -5.62 -10.06
C LEU A 15 0.51 -5.85 -8.88
N GLU A 16 1.53 -5.00 -8.71
CA GLU A 16 2.51 -5.12 -7.63
C GLU A 16 1.87 -4.93 -6.26
N MET A 17 0.97 -3.95 -6.11
CA MET A 17 0.19 -3.79 -4.88
C MET A 17 -0.70 -5.01 -4.59
N ASN A 18 -1.27 -5.66 -5.60
CA ASN A 18 -2.03 -6.91 -5.40
C ASN A 18 -1.14 -8.07 -4.92
N GLN A 19 0.11 -8.16 -5.38
CA GLN A 19 1.06 -9.17 -4.90
C GLN A 19 1.36 -9.00 -3.42
N VAL A 20 1.48 -7.75 -2.94
CA VAL A 20 1.60 -7.46 -1.49
C VAL A 20 0.37 -7.93 -0.73
N ALA A 21 -0.85 -7.72 -1.27
CA ALA A 21 -2.07 -8.19 -0.63
C ALA A 21 -2.13 -9.73 -0.52
N ASP A 22 -1.62 -10.45 -1.53
CA ASP A 22 -1.58 -11.91 -1.51
C ASP A 22 -0.62 -12.48 -0.45
N VAL A 23 0.42 -11.73 -0.06
CA VAL A 23 1.28 -12.08 1.09
C VAL A 23 0.49 -12.18 2.40
N TYR A 24 -0.38 -11.21 2.69
CA TYR A 24 -1.21 -11.23 3.91
C TYR A 24 -2.26 -12.35 3.91
N HIS A 25 -2.82 -12.64 2.75
CA HIS A 25 -3.73 -13.78 2.59
C HIS A 25 -3.02 -15.10 2.86
N GLN A 26 -1.85 -15.29 2.27
CA GLN A 26 -1.07 -16.51 2.44
C GLN A 26 -0.59 -16.67 3.90
N LEU A 27 -0.16 -15.59 4.55
CA LEU A 27 0.17 -15.56 5.98
C LEU A 27 -0.99 -16.11 6.82
N SER A 28 -2.22 -15.69 6.52
CA SER A 28 -3.41 -16.16 7.24
C SER A 28 -3.63 -17.67 7.09
N ILE A 29 -3.35 -18.25 5.92
CA ILE A 29 -3.47 -19.70 5.71
C ILE A 29 -2.36 -20.44 6.44
N ASP A 30 -1.12 -19.96 6.36
CA ASP A 30 0.04 -20.59 6.97
C ASP A 30 -0.06 -20.60 8.51
N LEU A 31 -0.57 -19.51 9.10
CA LEU A 31 -0.90 -19.44 10.53
C LEU A 31 -1.95 -20.49 10.93
N PHE A 32 -2.97 -20.71 10.09
CA PHE A 32 -4.00 -21.70 10.37
C PHE A 32 -3.47 -23.14 10.24
N ILE A 33 -2.54 -23.37 9.32
CA ILE A 33 -1.82 -24.65 9.21
C ILE A 33 -0.98 -24.92 10.47
N ASN A 34 -0.30 -23.91 11.01
CA ASN A 34 0.42 -24.06 12.28
C ASN A 34 -0.53 -24.44 13.44
N VAL A 35 -1.73 -23.87 13.47
CA VAL A 35 -2.79 -24.26 14.41
C VAL A 35 -3.15 -25.75 14.26
N ILE A 36 -3.42 -26.21 13.02
CA ILE A 36 -3.75 -27.62 12.75
C ILE A 36 -2.60 -28.54 13.21
N ARG A 37 -1.37 -28.25 12.80
CA ARG A 37 -0.19 -29.06 13.15
C ARG A 37 0.01 -29.17 14.64
N ARG A 38 -0.18 -28.07 15.39
CA ARG A 38 -0.05 -28.08 16.84
C ARG A 38 -1.14 -28.92 17.51
N LEU A 39 -2.39 -28.78 17.08
CA LEU A 39 -3.50 -29.53 17.65
C LEU A 39 -3.42 -31.03 17.34
N LYS A 40 -2.96 -31.39 16.13
CA LYS A 40 -2.82 -32.80 15.71
C LYS A 40 -1.60 -33.50 16.28
N LYS A 41 -0.63 -32.78 16.86
CA LYS A 41 0.54 -33.40 17.50
C LYS A 41 0.07 -34.37 18.59
N ARG A 42 0.55 -35.61 18.59
CA ARG A 42 0.15 -36.73 19.49
C ARG A 42 -1.27 -37.29 19.27
N GLY A 43 -2.02 -36.82 18.28
CA GLY A 43 -3.32 -37.39 17.89
C GLY A 43 -4.47 -37.07 18.86
N THR A 44 -5.57 -37.82 18.74
CA THR A 44 -6.84 -37.63 19.46
C THR A 44 -7.12 -38.72 20.50
N ALA A 45 -6.18 -39.65 20.72
CA ALA A 45 -6.36 -40.74 21.68
C ALA A 45 -6.61 -40.21 23.11
N ASP A 46 -5.80 -39.25 23.55
CA ASP A 46 -5.96 -38.63 24.87
C ASP A 46 -7.19 -37.73 24.94
N LEU A 47 -7.60 -37.12 23.82
CA LEU A 47 -8.85 -36.37 23.75
C LEU A 47 -10.06 -37.29 23.98
N GLN A 48 -10.01 -38.55 23.53
CA GLN A 48 -11.09 -39.52 23.76
C GLN A 48 -11.10 -40.07 25.19
N ARG A 49 -9.92 -40.29 25.78
CA ARG A 49 -9.76 -40.90 27.10
C ARG A 49 -9.89 -39.90 28.24
N GLU A 50 -9.20 -38.77 28.12
CA GLU A 50 -9.03 -37.75 29.16
C GLU A 50 -9.19 -36.33 28.55
N PRO A 51 -10.41 -35.93 28.13
CA PRO A 51 -10.62 -34.71 27.35
C PRO A 51 -10.08 -33.43 28.00
N TYR A 52 -10.19 -33.32 29.32
CA TYR A 52 -9.71 -32.15 30.07
C TYR A 52 -8.19 -32.13 30.25
N ILE A 53 -7.54 -33.30 30.33
CA ILE A 53 -6.07 -33.38 30.34
C ILE A 53 -5.55 -32.97 28.97
N TRP A 54 -6.14 -33.49 27.88
CA TRP A 54 -5.82 -33.06 26.53
C TRP A 54 -6.00 -31.54 26.35
N GLN A 55 -7.08 -30.96 26.90
CA GLN A 55 -7.31 -29.51 26.88
C GLN A 55 -6.16 -28.74 27.53
N LEU A 56 -5.75 -29.12 28.74
CA LEU A 56 -4.66 -28.48 29.47
C LEU A 56 -3.33 -28.60 28.72
N GLU A 57 -3.03 -29.77 28.16
CA GLU A 57 -1.84 -29.97 27.34
C GLU A 57 -1.82 -29.06 26.11
N LYS A 58 -2.93 -28.95 25.39
CA LYS A 58 -3.02 -28.07 24.22
C LYS A 58 -2.94 -26.60 24.61
N ILE A 59 -3.52 -26.20 25.74
CA ILE A 59 -3.37 -24.82 26.24
C ILE A 59 -1.91 -24.53 26.60
N ASN A 60 -1.18 -25.47 27.21
CA ASN A 60 0.24 -25.31 27.51
C ASN A 60 1.11 -25.20 26.25
N ASP A 61 0.70 -25.85 25.15
CA ASP A 61 1.32 -25.75 23.83
C ASP A 61 1.18 -24.36 23.16
N LEU A 62 0.31 -23.47 23.69
CA LEU A 62 0.02 -22.16 23.12
C LEU A 62 1.25 -21.25 23.05
N HIS A 63 2.17 -21.33 24.01
CA HIS A 63 3.38 -20.51 24.01
C HIS A 63 4.26 -20.83 22.79
N MET A 64 4.51 -22.11 22.51
CA MET A 64 5.28 -22.53 21.34
C MET A 64 4.59 -22.16 20.02
N LEU A 65 3.26 -22.24 19.97
CA LEU A 65 2.50 -21.77 18.82
C LEU A 65 2.70 -20.26 18.62
N THR A 66 2.61 -19.48 19.71
CA THR A 66 2.80 -18.03 19.69
C THR A 66 4.19 -17.66 19.18
N GLU A 67 5.26 -18.28 19.68
CA GLU A 67 6.63 -18.00 19.21
C GLU A 67 6.81 -18.28 17.71
N SER A 68 6.33 -19.43 17.23
CA SER A 68 6.40 -19.79 15.81
C SER A 68 5.63 -18.82 14.91
N ASN A 69 4.45 -18.40 15.36
CA ASN A 69 3.58 -17.50 14.62
C ASN A 69 4.10 -16.06 14.61
N VAL A 70 4.68 -15.57 15.71
CA VAL A 70 5.32 -14.25 15.75
C VAL A 70 6.48 -14.18 14.74
N LYS A 71 7.34 -15.21 14.70
CA LYS A 71 8.42 -15.29 13.70
C LYS A 71 7.90 -15.30 12.26
N LEU A 72 6.84 -16.08 12.00
CA LEU A 72 6.21 -16.13 10.67
C LEU A 72 5.61 -14.77 10.28
N ILE A 73 4.85 -14.13 11.19
CA ILE A 73 4.25 -12.81 10.96
C ILE A 73 5.33 -11.77 10.67
N ALA A 74 6.38 -11.68 11.50
CA ALA A 74 7.46 -10.73 11.33
C ALA A 74 8.13 -10.87 9.96
N SER A 75 8.51 -12.08 9.57
CA SER A 75 9.17 -12.33 8.28
C SER A 75 8.31 -11.96 7.07
N ARG A 76 6.97 -12.11 7.16
CA ARG A 76 6.06 -11.81 6.05
C ARG A 76 5.77 -10.32 5.97
N ALA A 77 5.56 -9.70 7.12
CA ALA A 77 5.31 -8.28 7.24
C ALA A 77 6.50 -7.45 6.73
N GLU A 78 7.72 -7.84 7.08
CA GLU A 78 8.94 -7.12 6.70
C GLU A 78 9.07 -6.99 5.17
N VAL A 79 8.87 -8.10 4.46
CA VAL A 79 8.94 -8.19 3.01
C VAL A 79 7.79 -7.41 2.36
N ALA A 80 6.57 -7.56 2.87
CA ALA A 80 5.40 -6.83 2.39
C ALA A 80 5.56 -5.31 2.55
N GLU A 81 6.13 -4.86 3.67
CA GLU A 81 6.34 -3.45 3.98
C GLU A 81 7.32 -2.79 3.00
N SER A 82 8.48 -3.42 2.77
CA SER A 82 9.49 -2.88 1.85
C SER A 82 8.95 -2.75 0.43
N VAL A 83 8.23 -3.77 -0.05
CA VAL A 83 7.67 -3.76 -1.40
C VAL A 83 6.58 -2.70 -1.51
N LEU A 84 5.70 -2.60 -0.51
CA LEU A 84 4.67 -1.58 -0.50
C LEU A 84 5.27 -0.16 -0.56
N ARG A 85 6.35 0.09 0.19
CA ARG A 85 7.08 1.35 0.16
C ARG A 85 7.75 1.60 -1.19
N ASP A 86 8.44 0.59 -1.74
CA ASP A 86 9.09 0.65 -3.05
C ASP A 86 8.10 0.99 -4.16
N VAL A 87 6.96 0.28 -4.21
CA VAL A 87 5.92 0.50 -5.22
C VAL A 87 5.32 1.90 -5.08
N ILE A 88 4.93 2.30 -3.87
CA ILE A 88 4.35 3.64 -3.66
C ILE A 88 5.34 4.73 -4.03
N SER A 89 6.58 4.65 -3.55
CA SER A 89 7.58 5.70 -3.77
C SER A 89 8.08 5.75 -5.20
N ASN A 90 8.42 4.62 -5.82
CA ASN A 90 9.06 4.60 -7.13
C ASN A 90 8.03 4.61 -8.26
N GLU A 91 7.10 3.67 -8.27
CA GLU A 91 6.08 3.61 -9.31
C GLU A 91 5.08 4.76 -9.18
N GLY A 92 4.75 5.20 -7.95
CA GLY A 92 3.95 6.41 -7.74
C GLY A 92 4.64 7.68 -8.24
N TYR A 93 5.94 7.86 -7.97
CA TYR A 93 6.69 9.02 -8.47
C TYR A 93 6.83 9.01 -9.99
N LYS A 94 6.93 7.82 -10.60
CA LYS A 94 6.92 7.67 -12.06
C LYS A 94 5.60 8.17 -12.66
N VAL A 95 4.45 7.81 -12.09
CA VAL A 95 3.13 8.32 -12.52
C VAL A 95 3.10 9.85 -12.49
N TYR A 96 3.61 10.46 -11.42
CA TYR A 96 3.71 11.91 -11.31
C TYR A 96 4.60 12.51 -12.40
N LYS A 97 5.81 11.96 -12.57
CA LYS A 97 6.79 12.44 -13.54
C LYS A 97 6.24 12.38 -14.97
N ASP A 98 5.66 11.24 -15.35
CA ASP A 98 5.12 11.02 -16.70
C ASP A 98 3.97 11.99 -17.00
N THR A 99 3.09 12.21 -16.01
CA THR A 99 1.97 13.16 -16.13
C THR A 99 2.47 14.61 -16.20
N HIS A 100 3.47 14.98 -15.40
CA HIS A 100 4.06 16.30 -15.44
C HIS A 100 4.77 16.57 -16.78
N GLU A 101 5.50 15.59 -17.33
CA GLU A 101 6.12 15.72 -18.64
C GLU A 101 5.08 15.84 -19.77
N GLN A 102 3.96 15.13 -19.65
CA GLN A 102 2.82 15.29 -20.56
C GLN A 102 2.30 16.73 -20.53
N LEU A 103 1.99 17.27 -19.34
CA LEU A 103 1.45 18.62 -19.20
C LEU A 103 2.43 19.71 -19.62
N LYS A 104 3.73 19.54 -19.36
CA LYS A 104 4.78 20.44 -19.87
C LYS A 104 4.78 20.54 -21.40
N ARG A 105 4.62 19.40 -22.08
CA ARG A 105 4.51 19.36 -23.55
C ARG A 105 3.21 19.98 -24.05
N ASP A 106 2.08 19.63 -23.42
CA ASP A 106 0.77 20.02 -23.91
C ASP A 106 0.44 21.50 -23.65
N THR A 107 0.84 22.04 -22.49
CA THR A 107 0.61 23.45 -22.15
C THR A 107 1.67 24.40 -22.72
N GLY A 108 2.85 23.87 -23.09
CA GLY A 108 4.03 24.67 -23.41
C GLY A 108 4.63 25.43 -22.21
N GLN A 109 4.08 25.26 -21.00
CA GLN A 109 4.59 25.91 -19.80
C GLN A 109 5.83 25.19 -19.28
N ASN A 110 6.87 25.96 -18.95
CA ASN A 110 8.09 25.42 -18.36
C ASN A 110 8.02 25.47 -16.83
N ILE A 111 7.04 24.76 -16.24
CA ILE A 111 6.95 24.56 -14.80
C ILE A 111 7.91 23.44 -14.40
N GLU A 112 8.62 23.62 -13.29
CA GLU A 112 9.52 22.60 -12.75
C GLU A 112 8.76 21.72 -11.74
N PRO A 113 8.97 20.39 -11.76
CA PRO A 113 8.24 19.49 -10.89
C PRO A 113 8.53 19.74 -9.41
N GLN A 114 7.50 19.70 -8.57
CA GLN A 114 7.61 19.80 -7.11
C GLN A 114 8.08 18.49 -6.48
N ARG A 115 9.26 18.00 -6.91
CA ARG A 115 9.79 16.67 -6.58
C ARG A 115 9.80 16.36 -5.09
N TYR A 116 10.14 17.35 -4.26
CA TYR A 116 10.18 17.19 -2.80
C TYR A 116 8.80 16.92 -2.20
N VAL A 117 7.83 17.79 -2.49
CA VAL A 117 6.47 17.72 -1.96
C VAL A 117 5.79 16.41 -2.38
N VAL A 118 6.08 15.95 -3.60
CA VAL A 118 5.56 14.70 -4.14
C VAL A 118 6.16 13.49 -3.43
N LYS A 119 7.48 13.46 -3.24
CA LYS A 119 8.15 12.38 -2.50
C LYS A 119 7.63 12.30 -1.07
N GLU A 120 7.47 13.44 -0.41
CA GLU A 120 6.92 13.53 0.94
C GLU A 120 5.49 12.98 1.01
N ALA A 121 4.64 13.33 0.04
CA ALA A 121 3.29 12.80 -0.05
C ALA A 121 3.26 11.27 -0.24
N LEU A 122 4.12 10.74 -1.12
CA LEU A 122 4.25 9.29 -1.35
C LEU A 122 4.72 8.56 -0.09
N GLU A 123 5.72 9.11 0.61
CA GLU A 123 6.18 8.59 1.90
C GLU A 123 5.07 8.61 2.95
N SER A 124 4.25 9.66 2.98
CA SER A 124 3.09 9.76 3.88
C SER A 124 2.07 8.65 3.60
N TYR A 125 1.72 8.39 2.33
CA TYR A 125 0.83 7.27 1.98
C TYR A 125 1.41 5.92 2.40
N ALA A 126 2.71 5.72 2.17
CA ALA A 126 3.39 4.50 2.58
C ALA A 126 3.39 4.35 4.10
N ASN A 127 3.72 5.40 4.85
CA ASN A 127 3.73 5.42 6.32
C ASN A 127 2.35 5.15 6.92
N GLN A 128 1.30 5.82 6.42
CA GLN A 128 -0.07 5.57 6.87
C GLN A 128 -0.46 4.10 6.65
N THR A 129 -0.15 3.58 5.47
CA THR A 129 -0.51 2.21 5.10
C THR A 129 0.24 1.18 5.92
N THR A 130 1.55 1.37 6.12
CA THR A 130 2.37 0.46 6.92
C THR A 130 2.01 0.53 8.40
N GLN A 131 1.60 1.69 8.93
CA GLN A 131 1.08 1.81 10.29
C GLN A 131 -0.25 1.05 10.48
N GLU A 132 -1.20 1.20 9.54
CA GLU A 132 -2.47 0.47 9.59
C GLU A 132 -2.26 -1.05 9.51
N LEU A 133 -1.41 -1.50 8.59
CA LEU A 133 -1.03 -2.90 8.46
C LEU A 133 -0.22 -3.39 9.67
N GLY A 134 0.63 -2.54 10.24
CA GLY A 134 1.40 -2.75 11.47
C GLY A 134 0.49 -3.08 12.66
N ASN A 135 -0.57 -2.31 12.86
CA ASN A 135 -1.57 -2.56 13.89
C ASN A 135 -2.29 -3.90 13.71
N LEU A 136 -2.55 -4.29 12.45
CA LEU A 136 -3.11 -5.60 12.13
C LEU A 136 -2.16 -6.73 12.55
N ILE A 137 -0.89 -6.67 12.13
CA ILE A 137 0.09 -7.76 12.31
C ILE A 137 0.65 -7.86 13.73
N ASN A 138 0.87 -6.74 14.43
CA ASN A 138 1.58 -6.74 15.70
C ASN A 138 0.63 -6.95 16.88
N THR A 139 -0.66 -6.64 16.71
CA THR A 139 -1.62 -6.66 17.82
C THR A 139 -2.80 -7.58 17.53
N ARG A 140 -3.56 -7.28 16.46
CA ARG A 140 -4.87 -7.92 16.27
C ARG A 140 -4.75 -9.36 15.79
N LEU A 141 -3.85 -9.62 14.83
CA LEU A 141 -3.66 -10.95 14.25
C LEU A 141 -3.10 -11.97 15.26
N PRO A 142 -2.02 -11.68 16.04
CA PRO A 142 -1.53 -12.59 17.08
C PRO A 142 -2.62 -12.92 18.10
N GLN A 143 -3.36 -11.92 18.58
CA GLN A 143 -4.47 -12.13 19.52
C GLN A 143 -5.58 -12.99 18.89
N SER A 144 -5.93 -12.73 17.64
CA SER A 144 -6.94 -13.52 16.94
C SER A 144 -6.50 -14.98 16.79
N VAL A 145 -5.22 -15.25 16.53
CA VAL A 145 -4.71 -16.62 16.40
C VAL A 145 -4.82 -17.36 17.72
N GLN A 146 -4.42 -16.73 18.84
CA GLN A 146 -4.57 -17.33 20.18
C GLN A 146 -6.03 -17.62 20.52
N ASN A 147 -6.93 -16.67 20.23
CA ASN A 147 -8.36 -16.82 20.50
C ASN A 147 -8.99 -17.95 19.68
N VAL A 148 -8.65 -18.04 18.39
CA VAL A 148 -9.10 -19.14 17.51
C VAL A 148 -8.57 -20.48 18.03
N TYR A 149 -7.29 -20.55 18.41
CA TYR A 149 -6.70 -21.77 18.95
C TYR A 149 -7.42 -22.26 20.21
N LYS A 150 -7.63 -21.39 21.19
CA LYS A 150 -8.39 -21.69 22.43
C LYS A 150 -9.82 -22.13 22.10
N SER A 151 -10.49 -21.41 21.21
CA SER A 151 -11.86 -21.70 20.82
C SER A 151 -12.02 -23.06 20.12
N ILE A 152 -11.00 -23.49 19.36
CA ILE A 152 -10.98 -24.83 18.76
C ILE A 152 -10.91 -25.88 19.85
N ILE A 153 -9.97 -25.75 20.80
CA ILE A 153 -9.79 -26.69 21.91
C ILE A 153 -11.08 -26.81 22.72
N GLU A 154 -11.66 -25.69 23.16
CA GLU A 154 -12.87 -25.65 23.98
C GLU A 154 -14.06 -26.32 23.27
N GLN A 155 -14.31 -25.99 22.00
CA GLN A 155 -15.42 -26.56 21.24
C GLN A 155 -15.23 -28.05 20.93
N THR A 156 -14.00 -28.46 20.65
CA THR A 156 -13.66 -29.86 20.42
C THR A 156 -13.92 -30.67 21.69
N VAL A 157 -13.41 -30.23 22.85
CA VAL A 157 -13.60 -30.92 24.14
C VAL A 157 -15.08 -31.00 24.51
N ALA A 158 -15.83 -29.90 24.37
CA ALA A 158 -17.27 -29.90 24.65
C ALA A 158 -18.05 -30.90 23.78
N SER A 159 -17.67 -31.05 22.50
CA SER A 159 -18.31 -32.00 21.59
C SER A 159 -18.05 -33.46 21.98
N VAL A 160 -16.84 -33.76 22.48
CA VAL A 160 -16.46 -35.10 22.93
C VAL A 160 -17.10 -35.44 24.27
N VAL A 161 -17.03 -34.54 25.26
CA VAL A 161 -17.59 -34.73 26.60
C VAL A 161 -19.12 -34.92 26.55
N SER A 162 -19.81 -34.21 25.66
CA SER A 162 -21.25 -34.39 25.46
C SER A 162 -21.63 -35.70 24.76
N GLY A 163 -20.66 -36.49 24.29
CA GLY A 163 -20.91 -37.71 23.52
C GLY A 163 -21.48 -37.45 22.12
N SER A 164 -21.54 -36.20 21.67
CA SER A 164 -22.16 -35.82 20.39
C SER A 164 -21.34 -36.27 19.18
N LYS A 165 -20.02 -36.42 19.33
CA LYS A 165 -19.06 -36.78 18.27
C LYS A 165 -17.89 -37.57 18.83
N SER A 166 -17.26 -38.40 17.99
CA SER A 166 -15.94 -38.97 18.33
C SER A 166 -14.88 -37.88 18.42
N ALA A 167 -13.77 -38.14 19.13
CA ALA A 167 -12.66 -37.20 19.25
C ALA A 167 -12.11 -36.70 17.90
N GLU A 168 -12.01 -37.58 16.91
CA GLU A 168 -11.55 -37.23 15.57
C GLU A 168 -12.57 -36.36 14.81
N GLN A 169 -13.85 -36.75 14.82
CA GLN A 169 -14.92 -35.97 14.20
C GLN A 169 -15.04 -34.57 14.83
N ALA A 170 -15.00 -34.49 16.17
CA ALA A 170 -15.07 -33.23 16.90
C ALA A 170 -13.92 -32.28 16.54
N LEU A 171 -12.70 -32.79 16.42
CA LEU A 171 -11.54 -31.99 16.05
C LEU A 171 -11.60 -31.53 14.58
N ASN A 172 -11.84 -32.46 13.65
CA ASN A 172 -11.87 -32.16 12.21
C ASN A 172 -12.98 -31.15 11.84
N ASP A 173 -14.17 -31.30 12.41
CA ASP A 173 -15.28 -30.39 12.18
C ASP A 173 -14.99 -28.99 12.74
N THR A 174 -14.40 -28.92 13.93
CA THR A 174 -14.08 -27.65 14.57
C THR A 174 -12.97 -26.92 13.81
N LEU A 175 -11.94 -27.64 13.34
CA LEU A 175 -10.89 -27.10 12.47
C LEU A 175 -11.47 -26.56 11.16
N THR A 176 -12.36 -27.31 10.51
CA THR A 176 -13.02 -26.90 9.25
C THR A 176 -13.90 -25.66 9.46
N LYS A 177 -14.67 -25.62 10.56
CA LYS A 177 -15.51 -24.47 10.92
C LYS A 177 -14.68 -23.22 11.16
N TRP A 178 -13.55 -23.34 11.86
CA TRP A 178 -12.69 -22.20 12.15
C TRP A 178 -11.83 -21.77 10.96
N SER A 179 -11.50 -22.68 10.04
CA SER A 179 -10.84 -22.29 8.78
C SER A 179 -11.74 -21.41 7.92
N ASP A 180 -13.05 -21.68 7.91
CA ASP A 180 -14.02 -20.89 7.17
C ASP A 180 -14.21 -19.48 7.73
N LYS A 181 -14.11 -19.35 9.07
CA LYS A 181 -14.15 -18.06 9.76
C LYS A 181 -12.85 -17.27 9.56
N GLY A 182 -11.71 -17.97 9.58
CA GLY A 182 -10.38 -17.38 9.51
C GLY A 182 -10.01 -16.55 10.73
N PHE A 183 -8.89 -15.83 10.63
CA PHE A 183 -8.45 -14.88 11.66
C PHE A 183 -9.08 -13.51 11.43
N TYR A 184 -9.45 -12.87 12.51
CA TYR A 184 -10.05 -11.55 12.54
C TYR A 184 -8.97 -10.47 12.56
N GLY A 185 -9.22 -9.36 11.85
CA GLY A 185 -8.28 -8.23 11.79
C GLY A 185 -8.87 -6.85 12.05
N PHE A 186 -10.19 -6.66 11.95
CA PHE A 186 -10.81 -5.35 12.10
C PHE A 186 -12.33 -5.44 12.30
N THR A 187 -12.90 -4.55 13.11
CA THR A 187 -14.35 -4.36 13.26
C THR A 187 -14.69 -2.99 12.71
N ASP A 188 -15.61 -2.95 11.75
CA ASP A 188 -16.05 -1.68 11.21
C ASP A 188 -17.04 -0.96 12.13
N LYS A 189 -17.39 0.27 11.75
CA LYS A 189 -18.34 1.11 12.49
C LYS A 189 -19.73 0.48 12.65
N ALA A 190 -20.09 -0.48 11.79
CA ALA A 190 -21.36 -1.21 11.86
C ALA A 190 -21.24 -2.50 12.71
N GLY A 191 -20.13 -2.71 13.41
CA GLY A 191 -19.91 -3.89 14.25
C GLY A 191 -19.54 -5.15 13.46
N ARG A 192 -19.38 -5.07 12.14
CA ARG A 192 -19.07 -6.25 11.32
C ARG A 192 -17.61 -6.62 11.48
N ARG A 193 -17.35 -7.92 11.64
CA ARG A 193 -16.01 -8.49 11.80
C ARG A 193 -15.40 -8.83 10.45
N TRP A 194 -14.22 -8.28 10.17
CA TRP A 194 -13.47 -8.49 8.94
C TRP A 194 -12.34 -9.50 9.17
N ARG A 195 -12.16 -10.41 8.20
CA ARG A 195 -10.98 -11.29 8.17
C ARG A 195 -9.71 -10.45 7.95
N ALA A 196 -8.62 -10.84 8.58
CA ALA A 196 -7.34 -10.12 8.57
C ALA A 196 -6.81 -9.89 7.15
N ASP A 197 -6.82 -10.93 6.33
CA ASP A 197 -6.41 -10.88 4.93
C ASP A 197 -7.29 -9.95 4.06
N THR A 198 -8.60 -10.01 4.27
CA THR A 198 -9.58 -9.18 3.55
C THR A 198 -9.41 -7.71 3.92
N TYR A 199 -9.17 -7.42 5.19
CA TYR A 199 -8.89 -6.08 5.68
C TYR A 199 -7.58 -5.53 5.09
N ALA A 200 -6.48 -6.30 5.15
CA ALA A 200 -5.20 -5.92 4.57
C ALA A 200 -5.31 -5.63 3.06
N LYS A 201 -5.97 -6.52 2.31
CA LYS A 201 -6.23 -6.31 0.87
C LYS A 201 -7.02 -5.04 0.58
N THR A 202 -7.99 -4.72 1.43
CA THR A 202 -8.82 -3.51 1.28
C THR A 202 -7.99 -2.25 1.49
N ILE A 203 -7.15 -2.21 2.52
CA ILE A 203 -6.22 -1.10 2.77
C ILE A 203 -5.28 -0.92 1.56
N ILE A 204 -4.57 -1.98 1.19
CA ILE A 204 -3.55 -1.95 0.11
C ILE A 204 -4.17 -1.47 -1.21
N LYS A 205 -5.33 -2.01 -1.59
CA LYS A 205 -6.03 -1.59 -2.82
C LYS A 205 -6.50 -0.13 -2.74
N THR A 206 -6.96 0.32 -1.59
CA THR A 206 -7.43 1.70 -1.39
C THR A 206 -6.27 2.68 -1.47
N THR A 207 -5.14 2.39 -0.81
CA THR A 207 -3.91 3.17 -0.91
C THR A 207 -3.43 3.23 -2.35
N ALA A 208 -3.41 2.10 -3.05
CA ALA A 208 -2.95 2.04 -4.43
C ALA A 208 -3.71 3.02 -5.34
N LEU A 209 -5.04 2.97 -5.29
CA LEU A 209 -5.89 3.86 -6.09
C LEU A 209 -5.75 5.33 -5.68
N ARG A 210 -5.57 5.62 -4.39
CA ARG A 210 -5.36 6.99 -3.88
C ARG A 210 -4.05 7.59 -4.36
N VAL A 211 -2.95 6.87 -4.18
CA VAL A 211 -1.62 7.28 -4.65
C VAL A 211 -1.67 7.57 -6.14
N TYR A 212 -2.19 6.62 -6.91
CA TYR A 212 -2.26 6.74 -8.35
C TYR A 212 -3.08 7.97 -8.78
N ARG A 213 -4.23 8.22 -8.16
CA ARG A 213 -5.06 9.39 -8.46
C ARG A 213 -4.36 10.69 -8.10
N ASP A 214 -3.83 10.79 -6.89
CA ASP A 214 -3.13 11.98 -6.39
C ASP A 214 -1.93 12.34 -7.27
N MET A 215 -1.16 11.33 -7.71
CA MET A 215 0.02 11.55 -8.56
C MET A 215 -0.31 12.04 -9.97
N ARG A 216 -1.56 11.89 -10.46
CA ARG A 216 -2.03 12.50 -11.71
C ARG A 216 -2.66 13.87 -11.51
N GLU A 217 -3.30 14.07 -10.36
CA GLU A 217 -4.00 15.30 -10.05
C GLU A 217 -3.03 16.42 -9.66
N ARG A 218 -1.95 16.14 -8.94
CA ARG A 218 -0.95 17.14 -8.54
C ARG A 218 -0.32 17.90 -9.73
N PRO A 219 0.19 17.24 -10.79
CA PRO A 219 0.65 17.96 -11.97
C PRO A 219 -0.47 18.79 -12.60
N ALA A 220 -1.70 18.29 -12.64
CA ALA A 220 -2.81 19.06 -13.21
C ALA A 220 -3.03 20.36 -12.43
N GLU A 221 -3.01 20.30 -11.10
CA GLU A 221 -3.08 21.48 -10.22
C GLU A 221 -1.89 22.44 -10.43
N GLU A 222 -0.67 21.92 -10.55
CA GLU A 222 0.54 22.71 -10.80
C GLU A 222 0.45 23.53 -12.11
N PHE A 223 -0.16 22.95 -13.16
CA PHE A 223 -0.33 23.58 -14.47
C PHE A 223 -1.66 24.32 -14.64
N GLY A 224 -2.52 24.34 -13.61
CA GLY A 224 -3.85 24.98 -13.67
C GLY A 224 -4.84 24.27 -14.60
N VAL A 225 -4.69 22.95 -14.79
CA VAL A 225 -5.57 22.12 -15.62
C VAL A 225 -6.65 21.48 -14.75
N GLU A 226 -7.90 21.89 -14.96
CA GLU A 226 -9.06 21.42 -14.18
C GLU A 226 -9.92 20.39 -14.92
N THR A 227 -9.53 20.03 -16.14
CA THR A 227 -10.24 19.09 -17.02
C THR A 227 -9.46 17.79 -17.19
N PHE A 228 -10.20 16.70 -17.23
CA PHE A 228 -9.65 15.35 -17.29
C PHE A 228 -10.42 14.50 -18.30
N TYR A 229 -9.71 13.62 -18.98
CA TYR A 229 -10.29 12.51 -19.71
C TYR A 229 -10.64 11.39 -18.71
N TYR A 230 -11.89 10.95 -18.73
CA TYR A 230 -12.36 9.84 -17.90
C TYR A 230 -12.18 8.52 -18.65
N SER A 231 -11.34 7.64 -18.10
CA SER A 231 -11.00 6.35 -18.70
C SER A 231 -12.22 5.50 -19.08
N MET A 232 -12.08 4.68 -20.13
CA MET A 232 -13.10 3.74 -20.56
C MET A 232 -12.71 2.30 -20.23
N LYS A 233 -13.69 1.51 -19.76
CA LYS A 233 -13.61 0.10 -19.42
C LYS A 233 -14.83 -0.63 -19.97
N SER A 234 -14.71 -1.96 -20.10
CA SER A 234 -15.81 -2.82 -20.56
C SER A 234 -16.99 -2.84 -19.60
N SER A 235 -16.76 -2.57 -18.32
CA SER A 235 -17.76 -2.51 -17.27
C SER A 235 -17.69 -1.20 -16.49
N ALA A 236 -18.85 -0.68 -16.08
CA ALA A 236 -18.95 0.51 -15.24
C ALA A 236 -20.27 0.49 -14.45
N ARG A 237 -20.25 0.89 -13.19
CA ARG A 237 -21.49 1.12 -12.42
C ARG A 237 -22.28 2.30 -12.98
N ALA A 238 -23.54 2.43 -12.59
CA ALA A 238 -24.44 3.50 -13.06
C ALA A 238 -23.89 4.93 -12.88
N MET A 239 -23.13 5.19 -11.82
CA MET A 239 -22.51 6.51 -11.60
C MET A 239 -21.26 6.74 -12.46
N CYS A 240 -20.66 5.70 -13.04
CA CYS A 240 -19.47 5.80 -13.89
C CYS A 240 -19.80 5.62 -15.38
N SER A 241 -20.88 4.89 -15.71
CA SER A 241 -21.25 4.57 -17.10
C SER A 241 -21.43 5.82 -17.98
N PRO A 242 -22.00 6.94 -17.51
CA PRO A 242 -22.20 8.13 -18.36
C PRO A 242 -20.93 8.93 -18.58
N LEU A 243 -19.95 8.77 -17.69
CA LEU A 243 -18.67 9.48 -17.73
C LEU A 243 -17.66 8.83 -18.67
N GLN A 244 -17.84 7.55 -19.03
CA GLN A 244 -16.85 6.82 -19.82
C GLN A 244 -16.55 7.51 -21.14
N HIS A 245 -15.25 7.71 -21.42
CA HIS A 245 -14.75 8.38 -22.61
C HIS A 245 -15.20 9.85 -22.76
N GLN A 246 -15.64 10.50 -21.66
CA GLN A 246 -15.98 11.92 -21.63
C GLN A 246 -14.87 12.77 -21.04
N ILE A 247 -14.95 14.08 -21.29
CA ILE A 247 -14.15 15.07 -20.58
C ILE A 247 -14.92 15.50 -19.35
N VAL A 248 -14.24 15.52 -18.22
CA VAL A 248 -14.84 15.75 -16.91
C VAL A 248 -14.05 16.80 -16.14
N THR A 249 -14.69 17.41 -15.15
CA THR A 249 -14.05 18.29 -14.17
C THR A 249 -14.56 17.94 -12.77
N LYS A 250 -13.78 18.28 -11.74
CA LYS A 250 -14.21 18.20 -10.35
C LYS A 250 -15.09 19.39 -9.93
N GLY A 251 -15.12 20.47 -10.74
CA GLY A 251 -15.97 21.64 -10.55
C GLY A 251 -17.34 21.51 -11.24
N PRO A 252 -18.09 22.62 -11.40
CA PRO A 252 -19.33 22.66 -12.17
C PRO A 252 -19.12 22.29 -13.64
N ALA A 253 -20.16 21.75 -14.29
CA ALA A 253 -20.12 21.43 -15.72
C ALA A 253 -20.07 22.70 -16.57
N PHE A 254 -19.40 22.66 -17.72
CA PHE A 254 -19.29 23.78 -18.65
C PHE A 254 -19.02 23.32 -20.09
N GLU A 255 -19.01 24.26 -21.03
CA GLU A 255 -18.59 24.03 -22.41
C GLU A 255 -17.32 24.85 -22.72
N ALA A 256 -16.37 24.23 -23.41
CA ALA A 256 -15.15 24.88 -23.90
C ALA A 256 -14.81 24.33 -25.29
N ASP A 257 -14.52 25.20 -26.26
CA ASP A 257 -14.21 24.86 -27.66
C ASP A 257 -15.14 23.80 -28.27
N GLY A 258 -16.45 23.94 -28.05
CA GLY A 258 -17.46 22.99 -28.53
C GLY A 258 -17.44 21.61 -27.86
N THR A 259 -16.62 21.42 -26.82
CA THR A 259 -16.55 20.22 -25.99
C THR A 259 -17.33 20.44 -24.69
N ARG A 260 -18.35 19.62 -24.47
CA ARG A 260 -19.06 19.56 -23.19
C ARG A 260 -18.21 18.86 -22.14
N VAL A 261 -17.95 19.55 -21.02
CA VAL A 261 -17.23 19.03 -19.86
C VAL A 261 -18.24 18.71 -18.76
N LEU A 262 -18.27 17.45 -18.31
CA LEU A 262 -19.20 16.99 -17.28
C LEU A 262 -18.65 17.22 -15.86
N SER A 263 -19.50 17.60 -14.92
CA SER A 263 -19.10 17.66 -13.51
C SER A 263 -19.11 16.27 -12.90
N LEU A 264 -18.04 15.88 -12.22
CA LEU A 264 -18.01 14.65 -11.43
C LEU A 264 -18.94 14.74 -10.20
N LEU A 265 -19.29 15.94 -9.74
CA LEU A 265 -20.19 16.15 -8.60
C LEU A 265 -21.60 15.62 -8.90
N ASP A 266 -22.08 15.79 -10.14
CA ASP A 266 -23.36 15.26 -10.62
C ASP A 266 -23.41 13.73 -10.58
N TYR A 267 -22.23 13.09 -10.51
CA TYR A 267 -22.08 11.65 -10.46
C TYR A 267 -21.57 11.13 -9.10
N GLY A 268 -21.77 11.91 -8.04
CA GLY A 268 -21.54 11.48 -6.66
C GLY A 268 -20.06 11.35 -6.28
N TYR A 269 -19.18 12.08 -6.96
CA TYR A 269 -17.77 12.19 -6.58
C TYR A 269 -17.60 12.51 -5.09
N GLY A 270 -16.64 11.84 -4.44
CA GLY A 270 -16.42 11.95 -3.00
C GLY A 270 -17.25 10.98 -2.15
N THR A 271 -18.25 10.31 -2.71
CA THR A 271 -19.01 9.26 -2.01
C THR A 271 -18.49 7.85 -2.32
N ALA A 272 -18.78 6.87 -1.47
CA ALA A 272 -18.40 5.49 -1.73
C ALA A 272 -19.08 4.92 -2.99
N GLY A 273 -20.36 5.27 -3.21
CA GLY A 273 -21.21 4.77 -4.29
C GLY A 273 -21.08 5.53 -5.62
N GLY A 274 -20.67 6.78 -5.61
CA GLY A 274 -20.51 7.63 -6.80
C GLY A 274 -19.17 7.46 -7.52
N CYS A 275 -18.98 8.12 -8.67
CA CYS A 275 -17.82 7.96 -9.54
C CYS A 275 -16.49 8.09 -8.79
N LEU A 276 -15.49 7.28 -9.18
CA LEU A 276 -14.19 7.19 -8.48
C LEU A 276 -14.27 6.81 -6.98
N GLY A 277 -15.43 6.37 -6.49
CA GLY A 277 -15.62 5.77 -5.17
C GLY A 277 -15.04 4.35 -5.00
N ILE A 278 -15.44 3.66 -3.94
CA ILE A 278 -14.82 2.38 -3.53
C ILE A 278 -14.87 1.32 -4.65
N ASN A 279 -13.77 0.58 -4.82
CA ASN A 279 -13.58 -0.46 -5.83
C ASN A 279 -13.65 -0.01 -7.30
N CYS A 280 -13.82 1.28 -7.58
CA CYS A 280 -13.73 1.80 -8.94
C CYS A 280 -12.31 1.68 -9.47
N GLY A 281 -12.15 1.19 -10.70
CA GLY A 281 -10.85 1.11 -11.37
C GLY A 281 -10.64 2.23 -12.40
N HIS A 282 -11.58 3.17 -12.51
CA HIS A 282 -11.45 4.31 -13.43
C HIS A 282 -10.41 5.27 -12.91
N TYR A 283 -9.70 5.88 -13.85
CA TYR A 283 -8.75 6.94 -13.61
C TYR A 283 -9.09 8.19 -14.43
N LEU A 284 -8.51 9.29 -13.98
CA LEU A 284 -8.53 10.60 -14.63
C LEU A 284 -7.16 10.85 -15.25
N THR A 285 -7.14 11.20 -16.53
CA THR A 285 -5.92 11.68 -17.20
C THR A 285 -6.09 13.16 -17.47
N PRO A 286 -5.16 14.04 -17.07
CA PRO A 286 -5.27 15.47 -17.39
C PRO A 286 -5.48 15.69 -18.89
N PHE A 287 -6.43 16.56 -19.24
CA PHE A 287 -6.87 16.78 -20.60
C PHE A 287 -7.16 18.25 -20.82
N ILE A 288 -6.42 18.90 -21.70
CA ILE A 288 -6.57 20.31 -22.07
C ILE A 288 -7.46 20.37 -23.31
N VAL A 289 -8.63 20.98 -23.16
CA VAL A 289 -9.58 21.19 -24.26
C VAL A 289 -8.93 22.07 -25.33
N GLY A 290 -9.18 21.76 -26.61
CA GLY A 290 -8.55 22.44 -27.76
C GLY A 290 -7.11 22.01 -28.05
N VAL A 291 -6.41 21.39 -27.10
CA VAL A 291 -5.02 20.93 -27.25
C VAL A 291 -4.93 19.42 -27.39
N ASN A 292 -5.61 18.67 -26.52
CA ASN A 292 -5.57 17.22 -26.52
C ASN A 292 -6.68 16.61 -27.39
N GLN A 293 -6.42 15.40 -27.89
CA GLN A 293 -7.42 14.52 -28.49
C GLN A 293 -7.63 13.28 -27.62
N LYS A 294 -8.89 12.82 -27.54
CA LYS A 294 -9.24 11.59 -26.82
C LYS A 294 -8.45 10.40 -27.41
N PRO A 295 -8.08 9.41 -26.58
CA PRO A 295 -7.42 8.21 -27.05
C PRO A 295 -8.34 7.42 -28.00
N ASP A 296 -7.76 6.71 -28.96
CA ASP A 296 -8.55 5.72 -29.71
C ASP A 296 -8.95 4.57 -28.79
N LEU A 297 -10.23 4.21 -28.83
CA LEU A 297 -10.69 3.04 -28.11
C LEU A 297 -10.22 1.77 -28.82
N PRO A 298 -9.73 0.75 -28.09
CA PRO A 298 -9.51 -0.56 -28.66
C PRO A 298 -10.84 -1.17 -29.12
N ASN A 299 -10.80 -2.05 -30.11
CA ASN A 299 -12.00 -2.58 -30.76
C ASN A 299 -13.02 -3.20 -29.78
N HIS A 300 -12.55 -3.85 -28.71
CA HIS A 300 -13.40 -4.48 -27.70
C HIS A 300 -14.16 -3.48 -26.81
N LEU A 301 -13.83 -2.18 -26.85
CA LEU A 301 -14.53 -1.12 -26.12
C LEU A 301 -15.40 -0.24 -27.02
N LYS A 302 -15.22 -0.30 -28.34
CA LYS A 302 -16.00 0.50 -29.28
C LYS A 302 -17.48 0.10 -29.22
N GLY A 303 -18.36 1.09 -29.15
CA GLY A 303 -19.82 0.88 -29.21
C GLY A 303 -20.47 0.34 -27.94
N ILE A 304 -19.74 0.19 -26.83
CA ILE A 304 -20.34 -0.19 -25.54
C ILE A 304 -21.23 0.96 -25.06
N SER A 305 -22.54 0.72 -24.95
CA SER A 305 -23.50 1.67 -24.38
C SER A 305 -23.39 1.75 -22.86
N GLN A 306 -23.93 2.81 -22.25
CA GLN A 306 -23.96 2.97 -20.79
C GLN A 306 -24.64 1.77 -20.12
N LYS A 307 -25.80 1.36 -20.65
CA LYS A 307 -26.55 0.18 -20.16
C LYS A 307 -25.73 -1.10 -20.30
N GLN A 308 -25.06 -1.32 -21.44
CA GLN A 308 -24.21 -2.49 -21.61
C GLN A 308 -23.04 -2.48 -20.60
N ALA A 309 -22.43 -1.33 -20.31
CA ALA A 309 -21.37 -1.24 -19.31
C ALA A 309 -21.86 -1.59 -17.89
N GLU A 310 -23.08 -1.22 -17.54
CA GLU A 310 -23.72 -1.57 -16.26
C GLU A 310 -24.07 -3.05 -16.17
N ASP A 311 -24.59 -3.62 -17.25
CA ASP A 311 -24.88 -5.05 -17.37
C ASP A 311 -23.58 -5.86 -17.25
N ASN A 312 -22.53 -5.40 -17.93
CA ASN A 312 -21.18 -5.96 -17.83
C ASN A 312 -20.62 -5.88 -16.41
N ALA A 313 -20.90 -4.80 -15.66
CA ALA A 313 -20.47 -4.68 -14.26
C ALA A 313 -21.15 -5.71 -13.35
N ARG A 314 -22.44 -6.00 -13.58
CA ARG A 314 -23.15 -7.07 -12.84
C ARG A 314 -22.58 -8.45 -13.18
N ALA A 315 -22.30 -8.70 -14.46
CA ALA A 315 -21.71 -9.95 -14.88
C ALA A 315 -20.27 -10.13 -14.36
N GLU A 316 -19.45 -9.08 -14.38
CA GLU A 316 -18.12 -9.12 -13.78
C GLU A 316 -18.19 -9.35 -12.26
N ALA A 317 -19.15 -8.76 -11.55
CA ALA A 317 -19.34 -8.99 -10.13
C ALA A 317 -19.66 -10.47 -9.82
N GLN A 318 -20.48 -11.12 -10.66
CA GLN A 318 -20.75 -12.55 -10.58
C GLN A 318 -19.50 -13.38 -10.93
N GLN A 319 -18.71 -12.96 -11.91
CA GLN A 319 -17.40 -13.55 -12.20
C GLN A 319 -16.48 -13.51 -10.99
N ARG A 320 -16.40 -12.37 -10.29
CA ARG A 320 -15.63 -12.23 -9.04
C ARG A 320 -16.14 -13.17 -7.95
N ALA A 321 -17.45 -13.47 -7.92
CA ALA A 321 -18.03 -14.40 -6.96
C ALA A 321 -17.57 -15.85 -7.23
N PHE A 322 -17.58 -16.29 -8.49
CA PHE A 322 -17.03 -17.60 -8.88
C PHE A 322 -15.57 -17.75 -8.48
N GLU A 323 -14.73 -16.76 -8.79
CA GLU A 323 -13.31 -16.85 -8.46
C GLU A 323 -13.05 -16.90 -6.95
N ARG A 324 -13.81 -16.11 -6.16
CA ARG A 324 -13.73 -16.17 -4.69
C ARG A 324 -14.11 -17.55 -4.16
N GLU A 325 -15.18 -18.15 -4.69
CA GLU A 325 -15.62 -19.49 -4.29
C GLU A 325 -14.62 -20.58 -4.70
N ILE A 326 -14.03 -20.48 -5.89
CA ILE A 326 -12.97 -21.38 -6.33
C ILE A 326 -11.75 -21.25 -5.42
N ARG A 327 -11.29 -20.02 -5.12
CA ARG A 327 -10.16 -19.77 -4.20
C ARG A 327 -10.43 -20.36 -2.82
N LYS A 328 -11.62 -20.07 -2.26
CA LYS A 328 -12.08 -20.62 -0.97
C LYS A 328 -12.14 -22.15 -0.98
N ASN A 329 -12.62 -22.77 -2.06
CA ASN A 329 -12.64 -24.24 -2.16
C ASN A 329 -11.22 -24.83 -2.22
N LYS A 330 -10.29 -24.18 -2.93
CA LYS A 330 -8.89 -24.60 -2.94
C LYS A 330 -8.28 -24.46 -1.54
N GLU A 331 -8.55 -23.37 -0.82
CA GLU A 331 -8.12 -23.20 0.59
C GLU A 331 -8.65 -24.35 1.46
N LYS A 332 -9.94 -24.64 1.37
CA LYS A 332 -10.58 -25.78 2.06
C LYS A 332 -9.93 -27.12 1.74
N LEU A 333 -9.59 -27.36 0.47
CA LEU A 333 -8.88 -28.56 0.06
C LEU A 333 -7.48 -28.64 0.69
N ARG A 334 -6.76 -27.51 0.80
CA ARG A 334 -5.46 -27.46 1.48
C ARG A 334 -5.60 -27.77 2.97
N ILE A 335 -6.58 -27.16 3.63
CA ILE A 335 -6.89 -27.41 5.04
C ILE A 335 -7.27 -28.88 5.25
N ALA A 336 -8.14 -29.45 4.42
CA ALA A 336 -8.53 -30.86 4.51
C ALA A 336 -7.32 -31.81 4.34
N ARG A 337 -6.38 -31.49 3.45
CA ARG A 337 -5.12 -32.25 3.30
C ARG A 337 -4.25 -32.19 4.55
N GLU A 338 -4.13 -31.01 5.18
CA GLU A 338 -3.38 -30.85 6.43
C GLU A 338 -4.08 -31.55 7.61
N ILE A 339 -5.42 -31.53 7.62
CA ILE A 339 -6.24 -32.32 8.57
C ILE A 339 -6.12 -33.83 8.27
N GLY A 340 -5.81 -34.25 7.05
CA GLY A 340 -5.71 -35.67 6.68
C GLY A 340 -7.06 -36.38 6.55
N ASP A 341 -8.16 -35.63 6.48
CA ASP A 341 -9.51 -36.17 6.37
C ASP A 341 -9.84 -36.54 4.92
N LYS A 342 -9.88 -37.85 4.63
CA LYS A 342 -10.06 -38.37 3.26
C LYS A 342 -11.40 -37.99 2.66
N GLU A 343 -12.46 -37.92 3.47
CA GLU A 343 -13.80 -37.56 3.02
C GLU A 343 -13.88 -36.08 2.65
N LEU A 344 -13.33 -35.21 3.50
CA LEU A 344 -13.24 -33.77 3.20
C LEU A 344 -12.38 -33.51 1.96
N ILE A 345 -11.26 -34.22 1.80
CA ILE A 345 -10.41 -34.12 0.61
C ILE A 345 -11.21 -34.46 -0.64
N GLN A 346 -11.94 -35.58 -0.63
CA GLN A 346 -12.73 -36.00 -1.78
C GLN A 346 -13.88 -35.02 -2.07
N LYS A 347 -14.57 -34.56 -1.03
CA LYS A 347 -15.64 -33.55 -1.12
C LYS A 347 -15.15 -32.27 -1.80
N TYR A 348 -14.02 -31.71 -1.37
CA TYR A 348 -13.51 -30.45 -1.93
C TYR A 348 -12.88 -30.62 -3.32
N LYS A 349 -12.38 -31.81 -3.67
CA LYS A 349 -11.99 -32.13 -5.06
C LYS A 349 -13.21 -32.08 -5.99
N LEU A 350 -14.28 -32.81 -5.66
CA LEU A 350 -15.51 -32.86 -6.46
C LEU A 350 -16.18 -31.48 -6.58
N ARG A 351 -16.24 -30.74 -5.46
CA ARG A 351 -16.74 -29.37 -5.45
C ARG A 351 -15.90 -28.44 -6.35
N GLY A 352 -14.59 -28.61 -6.36
CA GLY A 352 -13.68 -27.86 -7.23
C GLY A 352 -14.01 -28.06 -8.71
N LEU A 353 -14.15 -29.32 -9.15
CA LEU A 353 -14.53 -29.64 -10.52
C LEU A 353 -15.89 -29.03 -10.90
N THR A 354 -16.87 -29.11 -9.99
CA THR A 354 -18.19 -28.51 -10.19
C THR A 354 -18.11 -27.00 -10.39
N LEU A 355 -17.37 -26.30 -9.52
CA LEU A 355 -17.18 -24.85 -9.60
C LEU A 355 -16.46 -24.44 -10.89
N GLU A 356 -15.44 -25.19 -11.31
CA GLU A 356 -14.72 -24.92 -12.55
C GLU A 356 -15.60 -25.12 -13.78
N GLY A 357 -16.45 -26.14 -13.79
CA GLY A 357 -17.45 -26.37 -14.84
C GLY A 357 -18.46 -25.23 -14.92
N GLN A 358 -19.06 -24.86 -13.78
CA GLN A 358 -20.02 -23.75 -13.70
C GLN A 358 -19.40 -22.43 -14.14
N TYR A 359 -18.16 -22.17 -13.71
CA TYR A 359 -17.46 -20.95 -14.08
C TYR A 359 -17.13 -20.91 -15.57
N LYS A 360 -16.73 -22.04 -16.16
CA LYS A 360 -16.51 -22.13 -17.60
C LYS A 360 -17.78 -21.82 -18.38
N THR A 361 -18.91 -22.44 -18.04
CA THR A 361 -20.21 -22.14 -18.66
C THR A 361 -20.55 -20.66 -18.54
N TYR A 362 -20.36 -20.08 -17.35
CA TYR A 362 -20.62 -18.66 -17.13
C TYR A 362 -19.78 -17.74 -18.03
N LEU A 363 -18.51 -18.08 -18.28
CA LEU A 363 -17.63 -17.34 -19.20
C LEU A 363 -18.02 -17.55 -20.67
N ASP A 364 -18.45 -18.76 -21.05
CA ASP A 364 -18.93 -19.05 -22.40
C ASP A 364 -20.20 -18.24 -22.73
N ASP A 365 -21.06 -18.00 -21.74
CA ASP A 365 -22.26 -17.16 -21.84
C ASP A 365 -21.94 -15.65 -21.87
N HIS A 366 -20.74 -15.25 -21.41
CA HIS A 366 -20.32 -13.85 -21.28
C HIS A 366 -18.94 -13.63 -21.92
N ARG A 367 -18.87 -13.68 -23.24
CA ARG A 367 -17.62 -13.69 -24.03
C ARG A 367 -16.67 -12.49 -23.82
N PHE A 368 -17.15 -11.38 -23.25
CA PHE A 368 -16.30 -10.24 -22.90
C PHE A 368 -15.52 -10.45 -21.58
N LEU A 369 -15.86 -11.47 -20.80
CA LEU A 369 -15.16 -11.88 -19.60
C LEU A 369 -14.05 -12.88 -19.93
N TYR A 370 -12.96 -12.83 -19.17
CA TYR A 370 -11.85 -13.77 -19.29
C TYR A 370 -11.45 -14.37 -17.94
N ARG A 371 -11.10 -15.65 -17.92
CA ARG A 371 -10.67 -16.35 -16.70
C ARG A 371 -9.31 -15.84 -16.25
N ASN A 372 -9.20 -15.38 -15.01
CA ASN A 372 -7.92 -15.00 -14.41
C ASN A 372 -7.53 -16.00 -13.30
N ILE A 373 -6.67 -16.95 -13.67
CA ILE A 373 -6.25 -18.04 -12.78
C ILE A 373 -5.55 -17.51 -11.52
N ASN A 374 -4.87 -16.37 -11.59
CA ASN A 374 -4.18 -15.77 -10.45
C ASN A 374 -5.16 -15.33 -9.37
N ARG A 375 -6.37 -14.89 -9.75
CA ARG A 375 -7.41 -14.46 -8.80
C ARG A 375 -8.08 -15.64 -8.09
N GLU A 376 -8.11 -16.80 -8.74
CA GLU A 376 -8.58 -18.06 -8.17
C GLU A 376 -7.53 -18.81 -7.36
N GLY A 377 -6.26 -18.38 -7.43
CA GLY A 377 -5.17 -18.97 -6.68
C GLY A 377 -5.14 -18.43 -5.24
N TYR A 378 -4.78 -19.30 -4.30
CA TYR A 378 -3.83 -18.92 -3.25
C TYR A 378 -2.47 -19.47 -3.70
N ILE A 379 -1.36 -18.97 -3.16
CA ILE A 379 -0.03 -19.32 -3.68
C ILE A 379 0.16 -20.86 -3.62
N ARG A 380 0.23 -21.46 -4.82
CA ARG A 380 -0.28 -22.82 -5.10
C ARG A 380 0.68 -23.94 -4.68
N ASN A 381 1.95 -23.62 -4.49
CA ASN A 381 3.00 -24.50 -3.99
C ASN A 381 4.02 -23.66 -3.19
N ALA A 382 4.81 -24.31 -2.32
CA ALA A 382 5.86 -23.65 -1.57
C ALA A 382 6.89 -22.97 -2.49
N GLU A 383 6.97 -23.36 -3.77
CA GLU A 383 7.95 -22.89 -4.75
C GLU A 383 7.55 -21.59 -5.46
N THR A 384 6.30 -21.39 -5.88
CA THR A 384 5.77 -20.10 -6.35
C THR A 384 5.72 -19.09 -5.20
N TYR A 385 5.53 -19.58 -3.97
CA TYR A 385 5.70 -18.78 -2.76
C TYR A 385 7.15 -18.41 -2.54
N LYS A 386 8.07 -19.37 -2.64
CA LYS A 386 9.50 -19.12 -2.61
C LYS A 386 9.86 -18.11 -3.69
N ASN A 387 9.38 -18.24 -4.92
CA ASN A 387 9.63 -17.30 -6.02
C ASN A 387 9.06 -15.91 -5.75
N THR A 388 7.83 -15.80 -5.22
CA THR A 388 7.26 -14.49 -4.86
C THR A 388 8.08 -13.87 -3.74
N TYR A 389 8.37 -14.62 -2.67
CA TYR A 389 9.21 -14.15 -1.58
C TYR A 389 10.65 -13.89 -1.99
N GLU A 390 11.21 -14.64 -2.93
CA GLU A 390 12.55 -14.45 -3.50
C GLU A 390 12.55 -13.19 -4.35
N VAL A 391 11.53 -12.95 -5.17
CA VAL A 391 11.37 -11.69 -5.91
C VAL A 391 11.29 -10.51 -4.94
N LEU A 392 10.47 -10.61 -3.89
CA LEU A 392 10.29 -9.54 -2.90
C LEU A 392 11.55 -9.38 -1.99
N ASP A 393 12.20 -10.46 -1.59
CA ASP A 393 13.46 -10.47 -0.82
C ASP A 393 14.64 -9.98 -1.70
N ASN A 394 14.62 -10.23 -3.00
CA ASN A 394 15.57 -9.66 -3.95
C ASN A 394 15.39 -8.14 -4.08
N ARG A 395 14.15 -7.64 -4.02
CA ARG A 395 13.91 -6.18 -3.92
C ARG A 395 14.47 -5.62 -2.62
N LEU A 396 14.24 -6.28 -1.49
CA LEU A 396 14.79 -5.88 -0.18
C LEU A 396 16.33 -5.94 -0.17
N LYS A 397 16.94 -6.94 -0.81
CA LYS A 397 18.40 -7.01 -1.02
C LYS A 397 18.90 -5.86 -1.88
N LYS A 398 18.17 -5.50 -2.94
CA LYS A 398 18.51 -4.35 -3.80
C LYS A 398 18.44 -3.04 -3.01
N GLU A 399 17.42 -2.88 -2.16
CA GLU A 399 17.30 -1.76 -1.22
C GLU A 399 18.51 -1.69 -0.29
N TYR A 400 18.85 -2.80 0.38
CA TYR A 400 20.03 -2.90 1.24
C TYR A 400 21.33 -2.58 0.48
N SER A 401 21.53 -3.11 -0.72
CA SER A 401 22.71 -2.81 -1.53
C SER A 401 22.82 -1.31 -1.85
N GLY A 402 21.70 -0.63 -2.13
CA GLY A 402 21.67 0.81 -2.31
C GLY A 402 22.05 1.57 -1.04
N ILE A 403 21.48 1.16 0.11
CA ILE A 403 21.80 1.72 1.43
C ILE A 403 23.29 1.53 1.74
N LEU A 404 23.83 0.34 1.53
CA LEU A 404 25.24 0.03 1.77
C LEU A 404 26.17 0.86 0.87
N GLN A 405 25.84 0.98 -0.43
CA GLN A 405 26.59 1.77 -1.40
C GLN A 405 26.60 3.27 -1.06
N ASN A 406 25.53 3.78 -0.47
CA ASN A 406 25.37 5.20 -0.18
C ASN A 406 25.87 5.58 1.22
N LEU A 407 25.54 4.78 2.23
CA LEU A 407 25.82 5.09 3.63
C LEU A 407 27.16 4.53 4.12
N GLY A 408 27.75 3.55 3.42
CA GLY A 408 29.04 2.95 3.79
C GLY A 408 29.01 2.43 5.23
N ASP A 409 29.94 2.89 6.07
CA ASP A 409 30.05 2.51 7.48
C ASP A 409 28.83 2.86 8.35
N ARG A 410 27.92 3.71 7.84
CA ARG A 410 26.65 4.05 8.51
C ARG A 410 25.52 3.08 8.18
N ALA A 411 25.71 2.16 7.23
CA ALA A 411 24.76 1.10 6.92
C ALA A 411 24.88 -0.06 7.93
N PRO A 412 23.84 -0.91 8.07
CA PRO A 412 23.97 -2.19 8.75
C PRO A 412 25.08 -3.04 8.14
N LYS A 413 25.80 -3.80 8.98
CA LYS A 413 27.00 -4.56 8.57
C LYS A 413 26.68 -5.73 7.63
N SER A 414 25.45 -6.24 7.71
CA SER A 414 24.98 -7.33 6.86
C SER A 414 23.52 -7.15 6.47
N TYR A 415 23.11 -7.86 5.41
CA TYR A 415 21.70 -7.95 5.03
C TYR A 415 20.86 -8.51 6.18
N SER A 416 21.38 -9.46 6.95
CA SER A 416 20.68 -10.02 8.11
C SER A 416 20.46 -8.97 9.21
N ASP A 417 21.45 -8.10 9.45
CA ASP A 417 21.32 -7.01 10.41
C ASP A 417 20.31 -5.98 9.93
N PHE A 418 20.29 -5.68 8.63
CA PHE A 418 19.28 -4.80 8.05
C PHE A 418 17.85 -5.37 8.23
N LYS A 419 17.68 -6.68 8.07
CA LYS A 419 16.38 -7.34 8.26
C LYS A 419 15.89 -7.36 9.71
N SER A 420 16.81 -7.41 10.67
CA SER A 420 16.45 -7.46 12.09
C SER A 420 16.03 -6.11 12.67
N LEU A 421 16.22 -5.01 11.93
CA LEU A 421 15.83 -3.67 12.33
C LEU A 421 14.30 -3.52 12.43
N SER A 422 13.87 -2.76 13.44
CA SER A 422 12.49 -2.30 13.53
C SER A 422 12.08 -1.48 12.30
N SER A 423 10.78 -1.39 12.03
CA SER A 423 10.26 -0.57 10.92
C SER A 423 10.70 0.90 11.03
N SER A 424 10.79 1.46 12.24
CA SER A 424 11.29 2.83 12.48
C SER A 424 12.78 3.00 12.17
N GLU A 425 13.60 2.01 12.52
CA GLU A 425 15.04 2.05 12.22
C GLU A 425 15.29 1.94 10.71
N ARG A 426 14.56 1.03 10.03
CA ARG A 426 14.62 0.93 8.57
C ARG A 426 14.16 2.22 7.89
N GLU A 427 13.12 2.86 8.41
CA GLU A 427 12.64 4.15 7.88
C GLU A 427 13.68 5.26 8.04
N SER A 428 14.34 5.33 9.20
CA SER A 428 15.44 6.26 9.45
C SER A 428 16.60 6.05 8.47
N LEU A 429 16.95 4.79 8.16
CA LEU A 429 17.98 4.45 7.17
C LEU A 429 17.56 4.79 5.74
N ARG A 430 16.30 4.54 5.37
CA ARG A 430 15.76 4.93 4.05
C ARG A 430 15.84 6.43 3.87
N TYR A 431 15.48 7.18 4.91
CA TYR A 431 15.57 8.63 4.92
C TYR A 431 17.03 9.08 4.73
N ASP A 432 17.98 8.54 5.50
CA ASP A 432 19.42 8.84 5.33
C ASP A 432 19.89 8.53 3.92
N ASN A 433 19.55 7.35 3.42
CA ASN A 433 19.90 6.90 2.08
C ASN A 433 19.35 7.83 1.01
N ARG A 434 18.13 8.33 1.18
CA ARG A 434 17.49 9.32 0.29
C ARG A 434 18.27 10.64 0.27
N ILE A 435 18.63 11.17 1.44
CA ILE A 435 19.43 12.40 1.54
C ILE A 435 20.77 12.23 0.84
N VAL A 436 21.50 11.14 1.10
CA VAL A 436 22.79 10.88 0.46
C VAL A 436 22.63 10.70 -1.06
N SER A 437 21.61 9.96 -1.49
CA SER A 437 21.33 9.73 -2.92
C SER A 437 21.05 11.02 -3.68
N TYR A 438 20.35 11.97 -3.05
CA TYR A 438 20.08 13.28 -3.63
C TYR A 438 21.37 13.99 -4.06
N PHE A 439 22.39 13.98 -3.20
CA PHE A 439 23.69 14.60 -3.45
C PHE A 439 24.61 13.82 -4.40
N LYS A 440 24.23 12.61 -4.82
CA LYS A 440 24.93 11.87 -5.89
C LYS A 440 24.44 12.23 -7.30
N GLY A 441 23.28 12.88 -7.41
CA GLY A 441 22.65 13.23 -8.69
C GLY A 441 22.82 14.69 -9.12
N GLU A 442 22.13 15.03 -10.20
CA GLU A 442 21.84 16.42 -10.56
C GLU A 442 20.79 16.99 -9.60
N ILE A 443 21.11 18.13 -9.00
CA ILE A 443 20.27 18.81 -8.01
C ILE A 443 19.98 20.24 -8.47
N GLN A 444 18.91 20.83 -7.94
CA GLN A 444 18.48 22.17 -8.32
C GLN A 444 19.44 23.25 -7.77
N GLU A 445 20.01 23.01 -6.59
CA GLU A 445 20.95 23.90 -5.91
C GLU A 445 22.31 23.88 -6.61
N LYS A 446 22.90 25.06 -6.80
CA LYS A 446 24.20 25.20 -7.50
C LYS A 446 25.35 24.87 -6.55
N LEU A 447 25.55 23.58 -6.28
CA LEU A 447 26.62 23.07 -5.42
C LEU A 447 27.70 22.35 -6.23
N THR A 448 28.97 22.63 -5.91
CA THR A 448 30.11 21.82 -6.36
C THR A 448 30.11 20.45 -5.69
N GLU A 449 30.80 19.45 -6.25
CA GLU A 449 30.88 18.10 -5.65
C GLU A 449 31.41 18.14 -4.20
N LYS A 450 32.38 19.01 -3.92
CA LYS A 450 32.87 19.24 -2.54
C LYS A 450 31.77 19.78 -1.62
N GLN A 451 30.92 20.67 -2.12
CA GLN A 451 29.79 21.20 -1.35
C GLN A 451 28.69 20.15 -1.12
N LYS A 452 28.46 19.27 -2.10
CA LYS A 452 27.55 18.14 -1.93
C LYS A 452 28.02 17.19 -0.83
N GLN A 453 29.33 16.88 -0.79
CA GLN A 453 29.93 16.10 0.31
C GLN A 453 29.74 16.79 1.67
N GLN A 454 29.99 18.10 1.74
CA GLN A 454 29.80 18.88 2.96
C GLN A 454 28.33 18.95 3.41
N ALA A 455 27.38 18.91 2.47
CA ALA A 455 25.95 18.84 2.80
C ALA A 455 25.61 17.52 3.48
N VAL A 456 26.13 16.41 2.96
CA VAL A 456 25.96 15.07 3.57
C VAL A 456 26.57 15.01 4.96
N GLU A 457 27.78 15.54 5.16
CA GLU A 457 28.41 15.61 6.48
C GLU A 457 27.61 16.45 7.47
N ALA A 458 27.18 17.64 7.03
CA ALA A 458 26.36 18.54 7.86
C ALA A 458 25.03 17.88 8.24
N TYR A 459 24.38 17.17 7.31
CA TYR A 459 23.17 16.40 7.59
C TYR A 459 23.39 15.42 8.75
N PHE A 460 24.42 14.58 8.67
CA PHE A 460 24.68 13.59 9.72
C PHE A 460 25.08 14.23 11.06
N ASN A 461 25.77 15.38 11.03
CA ASN A 461 26.08 16.10 12.25
C ASN A 461 24.80 16.63 12.91
N PHE A 462 23.92 17.31 12.16
CA PHE A 462 22.65 17.78 12.70
C PHE A 462 21.76 16.64 13.21
N LYS A 463 21.72 15.51 12.49
CA LYS A 463 20.97 14.32 12.90
C LYS A 463 21.43 13.77 14.26
N LYS A 464 22.73 13.82 14.57
CA LYS A 464 23.26 13.40 15.88
C LYS A 464 22.69 14.22 17.04
N ASP A 465 22.37 15.48 16.77
CA ASP A 465 21.76 16.41 17.74
C ASP A 465 20.23 16.43 17.65
N GLY A 466 19.60 15.46 16.97
CA GLY A 466 18.15 15.34 16.85
C GLY A 466 17.51 16.29 15.83
N ILE A 467 18.30 17.01 15.02
CA ILE A 467 17.81 17.95 14.02
C ILE A 467 17.86 17.27 12.64
N VAL A 468 16.71 16.87 12.11
CA VAL A 468 16.64 16.15 10.84
C VAL A 468 16.35 17.11 9.69
N PHE A 469 17.32 17.30 8.80
CA PHE A 469 17.12 18.11 7.59
C PHE A 469 16.61 17.28 6.42
N GLY A 470 15.71 17.87 5.63
CA GLY A 470 15.42 17.45 4.26
C GLY A 470 16.58 17.73 3.31
N ASP A 471 16.56 17.07 2.16
CA ASP A 471 17.60 17.15 1.12
C ASP A 471 17.78 18.58 0.59
N HIS A 472 16.68 19.22 0.21
CA HIS A 472 16.70 20.62 -0.21
C HIS A 472 17.12 21.56 0.92
N ALA A 473 16.64 21.34 2.15
CA ALA A 473 16.97 22.21 3.26
C ALA A 473 18.46 22.19 3.60
N ILE A 474 19.08 20.99 3.62
CA ILE A 474 20.52 20.88 3.86
C ILE A 474 21.35 21.37 2.67
N ALA A 475 20.86 21.19 1.43
CA ALA A 475 21.48 21.79 0.25
C ALA A 475 21.50 23.33 0.36
N ARG A 476 20.36 23.94 0.73
CA ARG A 476 20.24 25.39 0.96
C ARG A 476 21.10 25.88 2.12
N TYR A 477 21.27 25.07 3.16
CA TYR A 477 22.21 25.38 4.25
C TYR A 477 23.64 25.54 3.71
N ILE A 478 24.12 24.62 2.87
CA ILE A 478 25.46 24.74 2.27
C ILE A 478 25.53 25.86 1.22
N GLU A 479 24.49 26.04 0.42
CA GLU A 479 24.45 27.05 -0.65
C GLU A 479 24.44 28.48 -0.11
N ARG A 480 23.56 28.77 0.86
CA ARG A 480 23.19 30.15 1.23
C ARG A 480 23.86 30.65 2.50
N MET A 481 24.44 29.77 3.31
CA MET A 481 25.02 30.15 4.60
C MET A 481 26.52 30.42 4.52
N ARG A 482 27.06 30.63 3.32
CA ARG A 482 28.47 30.93 3.10
C ARG A 482 28.69 32.39 2.74
N ARG A 483 29.73 32.97 3.31
CA ARG A 483 30.32 34.23 2.83
C ARG A 483 31.04 33.97 1.51
N LYS A 484 31.29 35.03 0.73
CA LYS A 484 32.09 34.95 -0.51
C LYS A 484 33.49 34.35 -0.30
N ASN A 485 34.02 34.41 0.91
CA ASN A 485 35.31 33.83 1.30
C ASN A 485 35.23 32.36 1.79
N GLY A 486 34.07 31.69 1.68
CA GLY A 486 33.88 30.28 2.05
C GLY A 486 33.58 30.01 3.52
N THR A 487 33.68 31.01 4.42
CA THR A 487 33.30 30.85 5.84
C THR A 487 31.78 30.84 6.01
N PHE A 488 31.28 30.07 6.98
CA PHE A 488 29.84 30.03 7.26
C PHE A 488 29.40 31.29 8.02
N VAL A 489 28.38 32.01 7.51
CA VAL A 489 27.75 33.15 8.20
C VAL A 489 26.99 32.69 9.43
N TYR A 490 26.41 31.50 9.35
CA TYR A 490 25.60 30.87 10.38
C TYR A 490 26.08 29.43 10.48
N ASN A 491 26.85 29.16 11.52
CA ASN A 491 27.52 27.89 11.72
C ASN A 491 26.58 26.87 12.38
N TYR A 492 27.09 25.66 12.58
CA TYR A 492 26.41 24.56 13.25
C TYR A 492 25.69 24.98 14.56
N GLU A 493 26.38 25.72 15.43
CA GLU A 493 25.86 26.18 16.72
C GLU A 493 24.67 27.12 16.59
N THR A 494 24.62 27.93 15.53
CA THR A 494 23.49 28.83 15.30
C THR A 494 22.21 28.04 15.05
N VAL A 495 22.29 27.00 14.22
CA VAL A 495 21.17 26.11 13.92
C VAL A 495 20.78 25.34 15.19
N ARG A 496 21.76 24.76 15.89
CA ARG A 496 21.53 24.01 17.13
C ARG A 496 20.79 24.85 18.19
N THR A 497 21.20 26.11 18.36
CA THR A 497 20.56 27.06 19.28
C THR A 497 19.14 27.41 18.85
N ALA A 498 18.87 27.56 17.55
CA ALA A 498 17.51 27.81 17.07
C ALA A 498 16.57 26.62 17.35
N PHE A 499 17.07 25.39 17.28
CA PHE A 499 16.28 24.17 17.54
C PHE A 499 16.15 23.81 19.02
N SER A 500 16.94 24.42 19.91
CA SER A 500 16.69 24.36 21.36
C SER A 500 15.55 25.29 21.80
N LEU A 501 15.00 26.09 20.88
CA LEU A 501 13.89 27.01 21.13
C LEU A 501 12.61 26.50 20.44
N PRO A 502 11.42 26.80 20.99
CA PRO A 502 10.16 26.36 20.39
C PRO A 502 9.89 27.08 19.06
N PRO A 503 9.06 26.50 18.17
CA PRO A 503 8.48 27.24 17.05
C PRO A 503 7.73 28.47 17.54
N ASN A 504 7.98 29.63 16.91
CA ASN A 504 7.40 30.92 17.28
C ASN A 504 6.46 31.49 16.20
N TYR A 505 6.30 30.79 15.08
CA TYR A 505 5.38 31.14 13.99
C TYR A 505 4.73 29.88 13.37
N VAL A 506 3.66 30.09 12.61
CA VAL A 506 3.03 29.14 11.70
C VAL A 506 3.03 29.72 10.29
N SER A 507 3.26 28.89 9.28
CA SER A 507 3.13 29.26 7.87
C SER A 507 1.67 29.39 7.47
N ASP A 508 1.27 30.57 6.95
CA ASP A 508 -0.12 30.83 6.53
C ASP A 508 -0.53 29.98 5.30
N ARG A 509 0.46 29.46 4.57
CA ARG A 509 0.25 28.71 3.32
C ARG A 509 -0.16 27.26 3.55
N ASP A 510 0.51 26.60 4.48
CA ASP A 510 0.49 25.14 4.64
C ASP A 510 0.39 24.70 6.10
N GLY A 511 0.27 25.65 7.05
CA GLY A 511 0.12 25.35 8.47
C GLY A 511 1.37 24.76 9.13
N ARG A 512 2.53 24.84 8.45
CA ARG A 512 3.79 24.30 8.95
C ARG A 512 4.35 25.09 10.12
N ASP A 513 5.09 24.40 10.98
CA ASP A 513 5.74 24.99 12.13
C ASP A 513 6.99 25.77 11.71
N VAL A 514 7.17 26.94 12.32
CA VAL A 514 8.25 27.86 11.93
C VAL A 514 9.03 28.35 13.14
N ARG A 515 10.35 28.19 13.04
CA ARG A 515 11.33 28.79 13.96
C ARG A 515 11.99 29.97 13.26
N TYR A 516 11.79 31.17 13.79
CA TYR A 516 12.43 32.39 13.31
C TYR A 516 13.30 33.01 14.40
N TYR A 517 14.62 32.81 14.28
CA TYR A 517 15.61 33.28 15.25
C TYR A 517 16.82 33.85 14.50
N ASN A 518 17.38 34.97 14.96
CA ASN A 518 18.57 35.61 14.37
C ASN A 518 18.48 35.88 12.85
N HIS A 519 17.30 36.31 12.38
CA HIS A 519 16.99 36.51 10.96
C HIS A 519 17.05 35.24 10.09
N LEU A 520 17.00 34.06 10.72
CA LEU A 520 16.90 32.78 10.05
C LEU A 520 15.53 32.18 10.29
N LEU A 521 14.90 31.79 9.19
CA LEU A 521 13.64 31.08 9.14
C LEU A 521 13.96 29.61 8.89
N TYR A 522 13.43 28.74 9.75
CA TYR A 522 13.37 27.29 9.57
C TYR A 522 11.90 26.90 9.49
N ILE A 523 11.51 26.22 8.42
CA ILE A 523 10.18 25.64 8.27
C ILE A 523 10.31 24.15 8.49
N THR A 524 9.50 23.60 9.39
CA THR A 524 9.48 22.17 9.70
C THR A 524 8.11 21.55 9.46
N GLU A 525 8.12 20.25 9.17
CA GLU A 525 6.87 19.49 9.06
C GLU A 525 6.18 19.35 10.43
N PRO A 526 4.86 19.58 10.53
CA PRO A 526 4.12 19.54 11.79
C PRO A 526 4.22 18.22 12.57
N GLN A 527 4.41 17.09 11.87
CA GLN A 527 4.39 15.76 12.49
C GLN A 527 5.78 15.15 12.70
N SER A 528 6.73 15.46 11.83
CA SER A 528 8.08 14.86 11.85
C SER A 528 9.17 15.82 12.31
N ASP A 529 8.86 17.10 12.46
CA ASP A 529 9.79 18.21 12.73
C ASP A 529 10.99 18.28 11.77
N ILE A 530 10.85 17.63 10.60
CA ILE A 530 11.87 17.63 9.56
C ILE A 530 12.00 19.03 8.99
N VAL A 531 13.23 19.54 8.92
CA VAL A 531 13.51 20.85 8.33
C VAL A 531 13.37 20.76 6.82
N VAL A 532 12.32 21.37 6.27
CA VAL A 532 12.02 21.34 4.83
C VAL A 532 12.53 22.58 4.11
N THR A 533 12.76 23.65 4.84
CA THR A 533 13.36 24.87 4.31
C THR A 533 14.12 25.60 5.39
N MET A 534 15.23 26.21 4.97
CA MET A 534 15.94 27.18 5.77
C MET A 534 16.34 28.37 4.89
N MET A 535 16.09 29.59 5.36
CA MET A 535 16.48 30.80 4.64
C MET A 535 16.67 32.01 5.55
N LYS A 536 17.50 32.94 5.10
CA LYS A 536 17.58 34.27 5.71
C LYS A 536 16.34 35.07 5.35
N ARG A 537 15.71 35.69 6.35
CA ARG A 537 14.49 36.48 6.16
C ARG A 537 14.51 37.72 7.04
N LYS A 538 14.02 38.85 6.49
CA LYS A 538 13.93 40.13 7.23
C LYS A 538 12.51 40.43 7.70
N ASN A 539 11.49 39.99 6.96
CA ASN A 539 10.08 40.24 7.24
C ASN A 539 9.27 38.94 7.32
N MET A 540 8.28 38.88 8.20
CA MET A 540 7.48 37.68 8.44
C MET A 540 6.12 37.70 7.73
N LYS A 541 6.01 38.43 6.61
CA LYS A 541 4.77 38.42 5.79
C LYS A 541 4.47 37.00 5.31
N GLY A 542 3.26 36.51 5.56
CA GLY A 542 2.83 35.13 5.27
C GLY A 542 3.11 34.12 6.39
N PHE A 543 3.42 34.60 7.59
CA PHE A 543 3.61 33.78 8.79
C PHE A 543 2.90 34.44 9.97
N THR A 544 2.10 33.66 10.69
CA THR A 544 1.37 34.11 11.87
C THR A 544 2.18 33.77 13.14
N PRO A 545 2.43 34.71 14.07
CA PRO A 545 3.06 34.41 15.36
C PRO A 545 2.27 33.37 16.15
N LYS A 546 2.97 32.47 16.85
CA LYS A 546 2.36 31.52 17.79
C LYS A 546 2.10 32.13 19.15
#